data_AF-A0A093TMG4-F1
#
_entry.id   AF-A0A093TMG4-F1
#
_cell.length_a   1.000
_cell.length_b   1.000
_cell.length_c   1.000
_cell.angle_alpha   90.00
_cell.angle_beta   90.00
_cell.angle_gamma   90.00
#
_symmetry.space_group_name_H-M   'P 1'
#
loop_
_entity.id
_entity.type
_entity.pdbx_description
1 polymer ?
#
loop_
_entity_poly.entity_id
_entity_poly.type
_entity_poly.pdbx_seq_one_letter_code
_entity_poly.pdbx_strand_id
1 'polypeptide(L)'
;VGSVKETLSSQFVENCKGVVQRLTLQEHKMVWNRTTHLWNDYEKIIHQRTNTTPFDLVSQEEGAGVAVRVMKPLDLQPPKQGMPYYLSAMDFDSLLQKQESNVRFWKILTVVFGFATCAILFFVLRKQYRHHRERQHLKQMQDELRQAQEMNIEGGETLKNACVICLGNTKSCVFLECGHVCSCTECYRALPEPKRCPICRQPISRVVPLYNS
;
A
#
# COMPACT_ATOMS: atom_id res chain seq x y z
N VAL A 1 63.76 21.50 -0.24
CA VAL A 1 62.62 20.74 0.34
C VAL A 1 62.60 21.11 1.81
N GLY A 2 61.71 22.03 2.21
CA GLY A 2 61.62 22.50 3.61
C GLY A 2 61.03 21.43 4.52
N SER A 3 61.51 21.38 5.76
CA SER A 3 61.14 20.37 6.75
C SER A 3 59.70 20.55 7.26
N VAL A 4 59.01 19.45 7.55
CA VAL A 4 57.59 19.33 8.02
C VAL A 4 57.31 20.08 9.34
N LYS A 5 58.33 20.68 9.96
CA LYS A 5 58.25 21.44 11.22
C LYS A 5 58.50 22.94 11.05
N GLU A 6 58.67 23.43 9.83
CA GLU A 6 58.96 24.84 9.58
C GLU A 6 57.66 25.66 9.51
N THR A 7 57.49 26.56 10.48
CA THR A 7 56.42 27.57 10.47
C THR A 7 56.94 28.86 9.84
N LEU A 8 56.10 29.52 9.04
CA LEU A 8 56.38 30.89 8.60
C LEU A 8 56.35 31.82 9.80
N SER A 9 57.39 32.63 9.97
CA SER A 9 57.49 33.63 11.02
C SER A 9 57.30 35.03 10.43
N SER A 10 56.58 35.89 11.14
CA SER A 10 56.47 37.30 10.75
C SER A 10 57.78 38.05 11.01
N GLN A 11 58.23 38.84 10.04
CA GLN A 11 59.39 39.72 10.20
C GLN A 11 59.06 41.03 10.95
N PHE A 12 57.77 41.33 11.12
CA PHE A 12 57.29 42.58 11.73
C PHE A 12 56.61 42.37 13.09
N VAL A 13 56.19 41.14 13.39
CA VAL A 13 55.47 40.80 14.63
C VAL A 13 56.17 39.62 15.28
N GLU A 14 56.82 39.87 16.41
CA GLU A 14 57.46 38.81 17.17
C GLU A 14 56.43 37.74 17.59
N ASN A 15 56.87 36.47 17.58
CA ASN A 15 56.06 35.30 17.95
C ASN A 15 54.85 34.98 17.06
N CYS A 16 54.63 35.72 15.97
CA CYS A 16 53.59 35.37 15.00
C CYS A 16 54.08 34.24 14.09
N LYS A 17 53.49 33.04 14.26
CA LYS A 17 53.78 31.83 13.48
C LYS A 17 52.54 31.38 12.72
N GLY A 18 52.72 30.87 11.50
CA GLY A 18 51.62 30.34 10.70
C GLY A 18 52.07 29.45 9.56
N VAL A 19 51.10 28.88 8.85
CA VAL A 19 51.32 28.04 7.65
C VAL A 19 51.10 28.80 6.33
N VAL A 20 50.50 29.99 6.41
CA VAL A 20 50.23 30.89 5.29
C VAL A 20 50.62 32.30 5.74
N GLN A 21 51.40 33.01 4.93
CA GLN A 21 51.79 34.39 5.19
C GLN A 21 51.52 35.24 3.95
N ARG A 22 50.77 36.32 4.10
CA ARG A 22 50.52 37.30 3.04
C ARG A 22 51.27 38.60 3.36
N LEU A 23 52.23 38.94 2.52
CA LEU A 23 53.02 40.16 2.58
C LEU A 23 52.44 41.15 1.57
N THR A 24 51.89 42.26 2.07
CA THR A 24 51.33 43.33 1.25
C THR A 24 52.16 44.58 1.48
N LEU A 25 52.76 45.11 0.41
CA LEU A 25 53.40 46.42 0.38
C LEU A 25 52.38 47.43 -0.13
N GLN A 26 52.04 48.39 0.71
CA GLN A 26 51.04 49.39 0.43
C GLN A 26 51.67 50.79 0.44
N GLU A 27 51.40 51.56 -0.61
CA GLU A 27 51.70 52.99 -0.69
C GLU A 27 50.57 53.76 0.00
N HIS A 28 50.92 54.63 0.93
CA HIS A 28 50.01 55.62 1.50
C HIS A 28 50.52 57.00 1.07
N LYS A 29 49.68 57.77 0.38
CA LYS A 29 50.03 59.15 -0.01
C LYS A 29 48.81 60.05 0.00
N MET A 30 49.04 61.33 0.28
CA MET A 30 48.02 62.35 0.12
C MET A 30 48.07 62.89 -1.31
N VAL A 31 46.95 62.83 -2.01
CA VAL A 31 46.80 63.37 -3.37
C VAL A 31 45.88 64.58 -3.30
N TRP A 32 46.38 65.73 -3.74
CA TRP A 32 45.57 66.94 -3.81
C TRP A 32 44.46 66.79 -4.86
N ASN A 33 43.21 66.96 -4.43
CA ASN A 33 42.07 66.97 -5.33
C ASN A 33 41.75 68.40 -5.77
N ARG A 34 41.95 68.69 -7.06
CA ARG A 34 41.71 70.03 -7.63
C ARG A 34 40.22 70.42 -7.65
N THR A 35 39.31 69.47 -7.64
CA THR A 35 37.86 69.72 -7.73
C THR A 35 37.25 70.03 -6.37
N THR A 36 37.74 69.37 -5.31
CA THR A 36 37.24 69.56 -3.95
C THR A 36 38.12 70.47 -3.09
N HIS A 37 39.29 70.88 -3.59
CA HIS A 37 40.30 71.64 -2.84
C HIS A 37 40.68 70.99 -1.50
N LEU A 38 40.69 69.65 -1.46
CA LEU A 38 41.01 68.87 -0.27
C LEU A 38 42.12 67.87 -0.59
N TRP A 39 42.90 67.52 0.43
CA TRP A 39 43.84 66.41 0.35
C TRP A 39 43.08 65.10 0.55
N ASN A 40 43.12 64.23 -0.46
CA ASN A 40 42.55 62.90 -0.36
C ASN A 40 43.63 61.92 0.05
N ASP A 41 43.30 61.05 1.01
CA ASP A 41 44.12 59.88 1.29
C ASP A 41 44.00 58.89 0.12
N TYR A 42 45.14 58.41 -0.36
CA TYR A 42 45.24 57.46 -1.44
C TYR A 42 46.08 56.27 -1.01
N GLU A 43 45.42 55.12 -0.94
CA GLU A 43 46.02 53.84 -0.62
C GLU A 43 46.10 52.98 -1.89
N LYS A 44 47.30 52.44 -2.16
CA LYS A 44 47.49 51.51 -3.28
C LYS A 44 48.43 50.38 -2.90
N ILE A 45 47.99 49.15 -3.14
CA ILE A 45 48.86 47.98 -3.02
C ILE A 45 49.87 48.02 -4.18
N ILE A 46 51.15 48.17 -3.84
CA ILE A 46 52.28 48.17 -4.80
C ILE A 46 52.66 46.74 -5.14
N HIS A 47 52.69 45.87 -4.12
CA HIS A 47 53.12 44.50 -4.26
C HIS A 47 52.40 43.62 -3.24
N GLN A 48 52.03 42.41 -3.66
CA GLN A 48 51.49 41.40 -2.76
C GLN A 48 52.13 40.05 -3.07
N ARG A 49 52.70 39.43 -2.04
CA ARG A 49 53.28 38.08 -2.11
C ARG A 49 52.60 37.21 -1.06
N THR A 50 52.23 36.00 -1.45
CA THR A 50 51.71 34.99 -0.51
C THR A 50 52.67 33.81 -0.46
N ASN A 51 53.17 33.51 0.74
CA ASN A 51 54.01 32.36 1.03
C ASN A 51 53.17 31.30 1.76
N THR A 52 53.44 30.02 1.49
CA THR A 52 52.76 28.90 2.15
C THR A 52 53.76 27.82 2.52
N THR A 53 53.50 27.12 3.62
CA THR A 53 54.25 25.93 4.06
C THR A 53 53.29 24.76 4.20
N PRO A 54 53.63 23.56 3.70
CA PRO A 54 52.84 22.36 3.90
C PRO A 54 52.64 22.05 5.39
N PHE A 55 51.51 21.45 5.74
CA PHE A 55 51.23 20.98 7.10
C PHE A 55 50.47 19.65 7.05
N ASP A 56 50.56 18.88 8.14
CA ASP A 56 49.87 17.60 8.27
C ASP A 56 48.62 17.79 9.14
N LEU A 57 47.45 17.38 8.61
CA LEU A 57 46.22 17.24 9.37
C LEU A 57 46.25 15.88 10.05
N VAL A 58 46.16 15.86 11.37
CA VAL A 58 46.17 14.64 12.18
C VAL A 58 44.80 14.46 12.81
N SER A 59 44.31 13.22 12.87
CA SER A 59 43.08 12.93 13.63
C SER A 59 43.27 13.30 15.10
N GLN A 60 42.24 13.87 15.71
CA GLN A 60 42.22 14.18 17.15
C GLN A 60 42.03 12.92 18.01
N GLU A 61 41.55 11.82 17.41
CA GLU A 61 41.43 10.54 18.11
C GLU A 61 42.81 9.88 18.27
N GLU A 62 43.24 9.73 19.53
CA GLU A 62 44.44 9.00 19.91
C GLU A 62 44.34 7.55 19.39
N GLY A 63 45.10 7.23 18.34
CA GLY A 63 45.24 5.87 17.82
C GLY A 63 44.85 5.66 16.35
N ALA A 64 44.28 6.67 15.67
CA ALA A 64 43.87 6.49 14.28
C ALA A 64 45.05 6.34 13.29
N GLY A 65 46.26 6.80 13.64
CA GLY A 65 47.46 6.64 12.79
C GLY A 65 47.41 7.32 11.41
N VAL A 66 46.35 8.07 11.12
CA VAL A 66 46.11 8.72 9.82
C VAL A 66 46.51 10.19 9.90
N ALA A 67 47.42 10.58 9.01
CA ALA A 67 47.79 11.97 8.77
C ALA A 67 47.60 12.30 7.28
N VAL A 68 46.95 13.42 6.98
CA VAL A 68 46.78 13.93 5.61
C VAL A 68 47.68 15.14 5.42
N ARG A 69 48.64 15.02 4.51
CA ARG A 69 49.55 16.11 4.17
C ARG A 69 48.91 17.09 3.21
N VAL A 70 48.77 18.35 3.63
CA VAL A 70 48.29 19.45 2.81
C VAL A 70 49.48 20.11 2.12
N MET A 71 49.64 19.86 0.82
CA MET A 71 50.74 20.42 0.03
C MET A 71 50.48 21.87 -0.42
N LYS A 72 49.20 22.24 -0.65
CA LYS A 72 48.80 23.57 -1.13
C LYS A 72 47.68 24.13 -0.26
N PRO A 73 48.02 24.82 0.84
CA PRO A 73 47.04 25.35 1.78
C PRO A 73 45.98 26.28 1.17
N LEU A 74 46.31 27.00 0.08
CA LEU A 74 45.41 27.96 -0.55
C LEU A 74 44.28 27.32 -1.37
N ASP A 75 44.42 26.04 -1.74
CA ASP A 75 43.42 25.32 -2.53
C ASP A 75 42.34 24.68 -1.64
N LEU A 76 42.54 24.66 -0.32
CA LEU A 76 41.55 24.16 0.63
C LEU A 76 40.35 25.11 0.69
N GLN A 77 39.19 24.60 0.31
CA GLN A 77 37.94 25.31 0.49
C GLN A 77 37.28 24.94 1.81
N PRO A 78 36.65 25.91 2.50
CA PRO A 78 35.81 25.61 3.64
C PRO A 78 34.66 24.69 3.20
N PRO A 79 34.26 23.76 4.08
CA PRO A 79 33.17 22.86 3.81
C PRO A 79 31.87 23.66 3.69
N LYS A 80 30.98 23.24 2.78
CA LYS A 80 29.69 23.89 2.57
C LYS A 80 28.91 23.91 3.89
N GLN A 81 28.27 25.04 4.19
CA GLN A 81 27.35 25.21 5.33
C GLN A 81 27.96 24.88 6.72
N GLY A 82 29.26 25.05 6.92
CA GLY A 82 29.89 24.85 8.24
C GLY A 82 29.97 23.39 8.69
N MET A 83 29.89 22.43 7.76
CA MET A 83 30.09 21.02 8.09
C MET A 83 31.53 20.73 8.55
N PRO A 84 31.79 19.72 9.39
CA PRO A 84 33.15 19.36 9.77
C PRO A 84 33.90 18.67 8.62
N TYR A 85 35.23 18.74 8.62
CA TYR A 85 36.07 17.89 7.80
C TYR A 85 36.15 16.49 8.40
N TYR A 86 36.08 15.45 7.57
CA TYR A 86 36.29 14.07 7.98
C TYR A 86 37.59 13.55 7.39
N LEU A 87 38.48 13.05 8.25
CA LEU A 87 39.65 12.27 7.81
C LEU A 87 39.30 10.80 7.81
N SER A 88 39.62 10.11 6.72
CA SER A 88 39.45 8.67 6.57
C SER A 88 40.71 8.06 5.97
N ALA A 89 41.08 6.87 6.44
CA ALA A 89 42.15 6.06 5.84
C ALA A 89 41.73 5.46 4.48
N MET A 90 40.42 5.34 4.24
CA MET A 90 39.84 4.83 3.01
C MET A 90 39.58 5.98 2.02
N ASP A 91 39.76 5.69 0.74
CA ASP A 91 39.39 6.54 -0.38
C ASP A 91 37.89 6.86 -0.37
N PHE A 92 37.56 8.03 -0.92
CA PHE A 92 36.19 8.52 -0.98
C PHE A 92 35.25 7.56 -1.68
N ASP A 93 35.70 6.94 -2.79
CA ASP A 93 34.91 6.01 -3.57
C ASP A 93 34.58 4.73 -2.79
N SER A 94 35.54 4.17 -2.05
CA SER A 94 35.26 3.01 -1.17
C SER A 94 34.30 3.33 -0.02
N LEU A 95 34.37 4.53 0.56
CA LEU A 95 33.40 4.97 1.58
C LEU A 95 31.99 5.07 0.98
N LEU A 96 31.89 5.66 -0.22
CA LEU A 96 30.63 5.84 -0.91
C LEU A 96 30.05 4.47 -1.34
N GLN A 97 30.88 3.57 -1.85
CA GLN A 97 30.50 2.21 -2.23
C GLN A 97 29.97 1.39 -1.05
N LYS A 98 30.59 1.53 0.14
CA LYS A 98 30.12 0.86 1.35
C LYS A 98 28.75 1.37 1.78
N GLN A 99 28.53 2.69 1.76
CA GLN A 99 27.24 3.31 2.04
C GLN A 99 26.17 2.89 1.02
N GLU A 100 26.48 2.94 -0.27
CA GLU A 100 25.56 2.55 -1.33
C GLU A 100 25.18 1.08 -1.27
N SER A 101 26.12 0.17 -0.93
CA SER A 101 25.84 -1.25 -0.86
C SER A 101 24.80 -1.59 0.22
N ASN A 102 24.88 -0.92 1.38
CA ASN A 102 23.88 -1.02 2.42
C ASN A 102 22.52 -0.49 1.93
N VAL A 103 22.50 0.69 1.32
CA VAL A 103 21.24 1.28 0.81
C VAL A 103 20.62 0.42 -0.30
N ARG A 104 21.43 -0.13 -1.20
CA ARG A 104 20.97 -1.06 -2.26
C ARG A 104 20.38 -2.33 -1.66
N PHE A 105 21.03 -2.91 -0.65
CA PHE A 105 20.50 -4.07 0.06
C PHE A 105 19.13 -3.79 0.68
N TRP A 106 19.00 -2.70 1.43
CA TRP A 106 17.73 -2.32 2.06
C TRP A 106 16.63 -1.99 1.03
N LYS A 107 16.98 -1.38 -0.11
CA LYS A 107 16.02 -1.15 -1.22
C LYS A 107 15.51 -2.44 -1.85
N ILE A 108 16.38 -3.43 -2.05
CA ILE A 108 15.96 -4.73 -2.60
C ILE A 108 15.06 -5.44 -1.60
N LEU A 109 15.40 -5.39 -0.31
CA LEU A 109 14.62 -6.02 0.75
C LEU A 109 13.18 -5.48 0.79
N THR A 110 12.99 -4.15 0.72
CA THR A 110 11.65 -3.54 0.74
C THR A 110 10.82 -3.93 -0.48
N VAL A 111 11.44 -4.02 -1.66
CA VAL A 111 10.78 -4.46 -2.90
C VAL A 111 10.32 -5.92 -2.80
N VAL A 112 11.16 -6.81 -2.27
CA VAL A 112 10.83 -8.24 -2.11
C VAL A 112 9.66 -8.42 -1.13
N PHE A 113 9.70 -7.74 0.02
CA PHE A 113 8.59 -7.80 0.98
C PHE A 113 7.30 -7.21 0.39
N GLY A 114 7.37 -6.11 -0.36
CA GLY A 114 6.22 -5.54 -1.06
C GLY A 114 5.61 -6.49 -2.10
N PHE A 115 6.44 -7.21 -2.86
CA PHE A 115 5.94 -8.21 -3.80
C PHE A 115 5.28 -9.40 -3.08
N ALA A 116 5.91 -9.89 -2.01
CA ALA A 116 5.36 -11.00 -1.23
C ALA A 116 3.99 -10.65 -0.61
N THR A 117 3.82 -9.45 -0.07
CA THR A 117 2.53 -9.00 0.50
C THR A 117 1.46 -8.85 -0.59
N CYS A 118 1.79 -8.27 -1.75
CA CYS A 118 0.88 -8.19 -2.89
C CYS A 118 0.45 -9.57 -3.40
N ALA A 119 1.39 -10.52 -3.49
CA ALA A 119 1.10 -11.89 -3.91
C ALA A 119 0.19 -12.62 -2.90
N ILE A 120 0.44 -12.46 -1.59
CA ILE A 120 -0.39 -13.04 -0.53
C ILE A 120 -1.79 -12.43 -0.56
N LEU A 121 -1.91 -11.10 -0.65
CA LEU A 121 -3.20 -10.41 -0.73
C LEU A 121 -3.99 -10.87 -1.97
N PHE A 122 -3.35 -10.94 -3.13
CA PHE A 122 -3.98 -11.45 -4.35
C PHE A 122 -4.45 -12.89 -4.18
N PHE A 123 -3.64 -13.76 -3.58
CA PHE A 123 -4.00 -15.15 -3.32
C PHE A 123 -5.19 -15.27 -2.35
N VAL A 124 -5.19 -14.50 -1.25
CA VAL A 124 -6.28 -14.47 -0.27
C VAL A 124 -7.56 -13.94 -0.90
N LEU A 125 -7.51 -12.84 -1.64
CA LEU A 125 -8.67 -12.28 -2.35
C LEU A 125 -9.22 -13.27 -3.38
N ARG A 126 -8.35 -13.91 -4.17
CA ARG A 126 -8.78 -14.90 -5.16
C ARG A 126 -9.39 -16.14 -4.48
N LYS A 127 -8.81 -16.58 -3.36
CA LYS A 127 -9.34 -17.70 -2.54
C LYS A 127 -10.69 -17.34 -1.94
N GLN A 128 -10.84 -16.14 -1.37
CA GLN A 128 -12.10 -15.65 -0.82
C GLN A 128 -13.16 -15.48 -1.90
N TYR A 129 -12.81 -14.91 -3.04
CA TYR A 129 -13.71 -14.76 -4.18
C TYR A 129 -14.22 -16.11 -4.67
N ARG A 130 -13.32 -17.10 -4.84
CA ARG A 130 -13.70 -18.45 -5.28
C ARG A 130 -14.61 -19.13 -4.26
N HIS A 131 -14.27 -19.05 -2.99
CA HIS A 131 -15.06 -19.63 -1.91
C HIS A 131 -16.42 -18.94 -1.74
N HIS A 132 -16.50 -17.62 -1.95
CA HIS A 132 -17.77 -16.90 -1.95
C HIS A 132 -18.67 -17.37 -3.10
N ARG A 133 -18.10 -17.53 -4.30
CA ARG A 133 -18.82 -18.05 -5.48
C ARG A 133 -19.33 -19.47 -5.27
N GLU A 134 -18.52 -20.35 -4.70
CA GLU A 134 -18.92 -21.73 -4.35
C GLU A 134 -20.09 -21.74 -3.36
N ARG A 135 -20.07 -20.86 -2.34
CA ARG A 135 -21.16 -20.75 -1.36
C ARG A 135 -22.46 -20.20 -1.96
N GLN A 136 -22.37 -19.25 -2.88
CA GLN A 136 -23.57 -18.73 -3.57
C GLN A 136 -24.22 -19.81 -4.43
N HIS A 137 -23.43 -20.59 -5.17
CA HIS A 137 -23.95 -21.70 -5.97
C HIS A 137 -24.67 -22.74 -5.12
N LEU A 138 -24.08 -23.13 -3.98
CA LEU A 138 -24.70 -24.13 -3.10
C LEU A 138 -26.02 -23.62 -2.51
N LYS A 139 -26.10 -22.34 -2.13
CA LYS A 139 -27.35 -21.71 -1.67
C LYS A 139 -28.40 -21.71 -2.78
N GLN A 140 -28.02 -21.32 -4.00
CA GLN A 140 -28.94 -21.31 -5.13
C GLN A 140 -29.50 -22.71 -5.42
N MET A 141 -28.67 -23.75 -5.42
CA MET A 141 -29.14 -25.13 -5.58
C MET A 141 -30.07 -25.57 -4.45
N GLN A 142 -29.79 -25.14 -3.21
CA GLN A 142 -30.64 -25.46 -2.06
C GLN A 142 -32.00 -24.75 -2.15
N ASP A 143 -32.04 -23.51 -2.63
CA ASP A 143 -33.26 -22.76 -2.84
C ASP A 143 -34.10 -23.35 -3.99
N GLU A 144 -33.47 -23.76 -5.10
CA GLU A 144 -34.14 -24.47 -6.20
C GLU A 144 -34.79 -25.78 -5.73
N LEU A 145 -34.08 -26.57 -4.93
CA LEU A 145 -34.64 -27.79 -4.32
C LEU A 145 -35.81 -27.47 -3.37
N ARG A 146 -35.69 -26.41 -2.56
CA ARG A 146 -36.75 -25.96 -1.65
C ARG A 146 -38.02 -25.58 -2.43
N GLN A 147 -37.87 -24.79 -3.50
CA GLN A 147 -38.98 -24.37 -4.35
C GLN A 147 -39.64 -25.56 -5.07
N ALA A 148 -38.85 -26.48 -5.62
CA ALA A 148 -39.38 -27.69 -6.25
C ALA A 148 -40.17 -28.56 -5.25
N GLN A 149 -39.72 -28.61 -3.99
CA GLN A 149 -40.42 -29.33 -2.93
C GLN A 149 -41.72 -28.61 -2.51
N GLU A 150 -41.73 -27.28 -2.40
CA GLU A 150 -42.93 -26.47 -2.15
C GLU A 150 -43.97 -26.64 -3.26
N MET A 151 -43.55 -26.56 -4.54
CA MET A 151 -44.43 -26.82 -5.69
C MET A 151 -45.02 -28.23 -5.68
N ASN A 152 -44.25 -29.24 -5.25
CA ASN A 152 -44.73 -30.62 -5.16
C ASN A 152 -45.77 -30.79 -4.02
N ILE A 153 -45.58 -30.08 -2.90
CA ILE A 153 -46.56 -30.08 -1.80
C ILE A 153 -47.88 -29.42 -2.25
N GLU A 154 -47.82 -28.23 -2.86
CA GLU A 154 -49.00 -27.55 -3.38
C GLU A 154 -49.71 -28.34 -4.50
N GLY A 155 -48.94 -28.94 -5.42
CA GLY A 155 -49.44 -29.85 -6.44
C GLY A 155 -50.11 -31.09 -5.84
N GLY A 156 -49.54 -31.64 -4.78
CA GLY A 156 -50.11 -32.77 -4.04
C GLY A 156 -51.42 -32.41 -3.34
N GLU A 157 -51.54 -31.22 -2.75
CA GLU A 157 -52.76 -30.75 -2.10
C GLU A 157 -53.88 -30.44 -3.10
N THR A 158 -53.56 -29.79 -4.22
CA THR A 158 -54.54 -29.54 -5.29
C THR A 158 -55.09 -30.83 -5.89
N LEU A 159 -54.22 -31.83 -6.14
CA LEU A 159 -54.65 -33.16 -6.58
C LEU A 159 -55.50 -33.89 -5.52
N LYS A 160 -55.17 -33.77 -4.23
CA LYS A 160 -55.98 -34.34 -3.13
C LYS A 160 -57.35 -33.67 -3.04
N ASN A 161 -57.48 -32.40 -3.39
CA ASN A 161 -58.75 -31.66 -3.34
C ASN A 161 -59.56 -31.77 -4.64
N ALA A 162 -58.98 -32.33 -5.71
CA ALA A 162 -59.64 -32.54 -6.99
C ALA A 162 -60.64 -33.71 -6.96
N CYS A 163 -61.73 -33.59 -7.73
CA CYS A 163 -62.71 -34.63 -7.97
C CYS A 163 -62.05 -35.88 -8.57
N VAL A 164 -62.27 -37.05 -7.99
CA VAL A 164 -61.63 -38.31 -8.45
C VAL A 164 -62.13 -38.79 -9.81
N ILE A 165 -63.21 -38.19 -10.33
CA ILE A 165 -63.83 -38.56 -11.61
C ILE A 165 -63.26 -37.70 -12.74
N CYS A 166 -63.33 -36.37 -12.63
CA CYS A 166 -62.87 -35.48 -13.70
C CYS A 166 -61.47 -34.91 -13.50
N LEU A 167 -60.90 -34.98 -12.29
CA LEU A 167 -59.61 -34.39 -11.91
C LEU A 167 -59.46 -32.88 -12.16
N GLY A 168 -60.52 -32.19 -12.59
CA GLY A 168 -60.51 -30.76 -12.89
C GLY A 168 -61.20 -29.93 -11.80
N ASN A 169 -62.46 -30.27 -11.47
CA ASN A 169 -63.22 -29.54 -10.47
C ASN A 169 -62.85 -30.01 -9.05
N THR A 170 -62.92 -29.13 -8.06
CA THR A 170 -62.73 -29.48 -6.65
C THR A 170 -63.87 -30.37 -6.13
N LYS A 171 -63.59 -31.16 -5.09
CA LYS A 171 -64.60 -31.98 -4.43
C LYS A 171 -65.63 -31.06 -3.76
N SER A 172 -66.90 -31.24 -4.11
CA SER A 172 -68.00 -30.40 -3.62
C SER A 172 -69.18 -31.21 -3.11
N CYS A 173 -69.04 -32.55 -3.00
CA CYS A 173 -70.12 -33.45 -2.63
C CYS A 173 -69.66 -34.43 -1.54
N VAL A 174 -70.47 -34.56 -0.48
CA VAL A 174 -70.40 -35.67 0.48
C VAL A 174 -71.49 -36.67 0.17
N PHE A 175 -71.14 -37.94 0.05
CA PHE A 175 -72.10 -39.02 -0.17
C PHE A 175 -72.54 -39.67 1.14
N LEU A 176 -73.85 -39.84 1.32
CA LEU A 176 -74.42 -40.52 2.47
C LEU A 176 -75.03 -41.87 2.08
N GLU A 177 -74.88 -42.91 2.92
CA GLU A 177 -74.31 -42.87 4.29
C GLU A 177 -72.78 -43.11 4.37
N CYS A 178 -72.10 -43.32 3.24
CA CYS A 178 -70.70 -43.75 3.23
C CYS A 178 -69.67 -42.68 3.62
N GLY A 179 -70.07 -41.40 3.69
CA GLY A 179 -69.25 -40.26 4.15
C GLY A 179 -68.14 -39.80 3.19
N HIS A 180 -67.96 -40.42 2.02
CA HIS A 180 -66.84 -40.11 1.14
C HIS A 180 -67.01 -38.77 0.41
N VAL A 181 -66.00 -37.90 0.55
CA VAL A 181 -65.87 -36.63 -0.18
C VAL A 181 -64.94 -36.85 -1.37
N CYS A 182 -65.51 -37.14 -2.53
CA CYS A 182 -64.71 -37.58 -3.68
C CYS A 182 -65.12 -37.02 -5.04
N SER A 183 -66.32 -36.42 -5.20
CA SER A 183 -66.75 -35.87 -6.49
C SER A 183 -67.11 -34.39 -6.43
N CYS A 184 -67.09 -33.75 -7.60
CA CYS A 184 -67.79 -32.48 -7.82
C CYS A 184 -69.27 -32.72 -8.16
N THR A 185 -70.06 -31.66 -8.13
CA THR A 185 -71.51 -31.69 -8.37
C THR A 185 -71.86 -32.17 -9.78
N GLU A 186 -71.09 -31.77 -10.79
CA GLU A 186 -71.30 -32.14 -12.19
C GLU A 186 -71.08 -33.64 -12.41
N CYS A 187 -69.96 -34.17 -11.91
CA CYS A 187 -69.66 -35.61 -12.05
C CYS A 187 -70.66 -36.46 -11.27
N TYR A 188 -71.10 -36.03 -10.09
CA TYR A 188 -72.15 -36.74 -9.35
C TYR A 188 -73.46 -36.83 -10.15
N ARG A 189 -73.88 -35.75 -10.80
CA ARG A 189 -75.09 -35.73 -11.65
C ARG A 189 -74.95 -36.71 -12.80
N ALA A 190 -73.77 -36.77 -13.44
CA ALA A 190 -73.45 -37.65 -14.55
C ALA A 190 -73.23 -39.13 -14.18
N LEU A 191 -73.20 -39.49 -12.89
CA LEU A 191 -73.07 -40.90 -12.48
C LEU A 191 -74.25 -41.74 -12.99
N PRO A 192 -73.99 -42.93 -13.55
CA PRO A 192 -75.03 -43.83 -14.06
C PRO A 192 -75.93 -44.35 -12.94
N GLU A 193 -77.18 -44.67 -13.28
CA GLU A 193 -78.13 -45.24 -12.33
C GLU A 193 -77.98 -46.77 -12.26
N PRO A 194 -78.00 -47.37 -11.04
CA PRO A 194 -78.10 -46.73 -9.73
C PRO A 194 -76.79 -46.06 -9.28
N LYS A 195 -76.89 -44.86 -8.68
CA LYS A 195 -75.73 -44.07 -8.25
C LYS A 195 -74.94 -44.76 -7.13
N ARG A 196 -73.64 -45.00 -7.34
CA ARG A 196 -72.72 -45.63 -6.38
C ARG A 196 -71.51 -44.75 -6.12
N CYS A 197 -70.98 -44.80 -4.90
CA CYS A 197 -69.77 -44.08 -4.52
C CYS A 197 -68.55 -44.60 -5.31
N PRO A 198 -67.76 -43.74 -5.97
CA PRO A 198 -66.56 -44.14 -6.71
C PRO A 198 -65.45 -44.77 -5.84
N ILE A 199 -65.42 -44.48 -4.54
CA ILE A 199 -64.38 -44.98 -3.63
C ILE A 199 -64.76 -46.35 -3.05
N CYS A 200 -65.93 -46.45 -2.41
CA CYS A 200 -66.35 -47.65 -1.67
C CYS A 200 -67.47 -48.47 -2.34
N ARG A 201 -68.00 -48.02 -3.48
CA ARG A 201 -69.06 -48.67 -4.28
C ARG A 201 -70.42 -48.84 -3.58
N GLN A 202 -70.60 -48.29 -2.38
CA GLN A 202 -71.90 -48.26 -1.68
C GLN A 202 -72.94 -47.41 -2.44
N PRO A 203 -74.23 -47.77 -2.40
CA PRO A 203 -75.30 -46.97 -3.02
C PRO A 203 -75.40 -45.60 -2.35
N ILE A 204 -75.55 -44.54 -3.15
CA ILE A 204 -75.67 -43.17 -2.65
C ILE A 204 -77.15 -42.89 -2.38
N SER A 205 -77.50 -42.69 -1.10
CA SER A 205 -78.88 -42.39 -0.68
C SER A 205 -79.17 -40.90 -0.71
N ARG A 206 -78.20 -40.07 -0.30
CA ARG A 206 -78.30 -38.61 -0.30
C ARG A 206 -76.93 -37.99 -0.57
N VAL A 207 -76.92 -36.82 -1.22
CA VAL A 207 -75.72 -36.00 -1.38
C VAL A 207 -75.91 -34.68 -0.63
N VAL A 208 -74.83 -34.20 0.00
CA VAL A 208 -74.78 -32.87 0.62
C VAL A 208 -73.67 -32.07 -0.06
N PRO A 209 -73.96 -30.86 -0.59
CA PRO A 209 -72.92 -30.01 -1.15
C PRO A 209 -72.00 -29.49 -0.04
N LEU A 210 -70.69 -29.51 -0.29
CA LEU A 210 -69.70 -28.82 0.53
C LEU A 210 -69.35 -27.49 -0.09
N TYR A 211 -69.32 -26.46 0.75
CA TYR A 211 -68.78 -25.16 0.40
C TYR A 211 -67.40 -25.07 1.06
N ASN A 212 -66.33 -25.13 0.27
CA ASN A 212 -64.99 -24.81 0.74
C ASN A 212 -64.94 -23.28 0.97
N SER A 213 -64.62 -22.85 2.19
CA SER A 213 -64.30 -21.46 2.55
C SER A 213 -62.89 -21.09 2.11
#